data_AF-Q8DMB8-F1
#
_entry.id   AF-Q8DMB8-F1
#
_cell.length_a   1.000
_cell.length_b   1.000
_cell.length_c   1.000
_cell.angle_alpha   90.00
_cell.angle_beta   90.00
_cell.angle_gamma   90.00
#
_symmetry.space_group_name_H-M   'P 1'
#
loop_
_entity.id
_entity.type
_entity.pdbx_description
1 polymer ?
#
loop_
_entity_poly.entity_id
_entity_poly.type
_entity_poly.pdbx_seq_one_letter_code
_entity_poly.pdbx_strand_id
1 'polypeptide(L)'
;MGKYRGWLIAILVLLMAATWVIVRTPARLGLDLRGGAQLTLQVQTTDKVPQITPQVLAAVQGVVQRRIDGLGVAEAVVQTAGDDKLLVQLPGVTDPQQAERILKGTAQLLFAVQKPGTETQLQIERQLQSQLLLEQAQLLAEQAQKANDPEALKEIEAKLEKNRESLEKSQKAIASLFTPSDLTGAMLTEAFASPVAPASPNWSVIVRFDSQGAELFAQLTKEIAGTGRSLGIFLDDRLISAPTVAVEYAETGIVGGSAEISGGFTAQTANDLAIQLQGGALPVPLEVVENRTVGASLGQDSIRDSLYAGLAGLVLVLVFMVAYYRLPGLIADIALLLYAIFTYAAFLLFGVTLTLPGIAGFILSIGMAVDANVLIFERTREELRAGKTLYRSVEAGFDRAFASILDSNVTTLIACAALFALGTGFVRGFAVTLAIGIGISMFTALTCSRTFLFYAISIPSLRRPHWFCPKLESVR
;
A
#
# COMPACT_ATOMS: atom_id res chain seq x y z
N MET A 1 26.49 -29.80 32.72
CA MET A 1 27.12 -29.21 31.50
C MET A 1 26.38 -29.52 30.20
N GLY A 2 25.79 -30.72 30.02
CA GLY A 2 25.12 -31.08 28.75
C GLY A 2 23.90 -30.21 28.37
N LYS A 3 23.06 -29.82 29.34
CA LYS A 3 21.82 -29.08 29.09
C LYS A 3 22.05 -27.68 28.47
N TYR A 4 23.05 -26.93 28.94
CA TYR A 4 23.36 -25.58 28.41
C TYR A 4 24.12 -25.61 27.09
N ARG A 5 24.91 -26.66 26.82
CA ARG A 5 25.57 -26.86 25.52
C ARG A 5 24.55 -27.08 24.39
N GLY A 6 23.47 -27.81 24.65
CA GLY A 6 22.38 -27.98 23.68
C GLY A 6 21.70 -26.66 23.31
N TRP A 7 21.41 -25.82 24.31
CA TRP A 7 20.83 -24.49 24.07
C TRP A 7 21.78 -23.54 23.33
N LEU A 8 23.08 -23.57 23.61
CA LEU A 8 24.07 -22.80 22.84
C LEU A 8 24.07 -23.17 21.35
N ILE A 9 24.04 -24.47 21.04
CA ILE A 9 23.97 -24.94 19.65
C ILE A 9 22.66 -24.48 19.01
N ALA A 10 21.53 -24.59 19.72
CA ALA A 10 20.24 -24.13 19.22
C ALA A 10 20.25 -22.61 18.91
N ILE A 11 20.84 -21.80 19.78
CA ILE A 11 20.97 -20.34 19.57
C ILE A 11 21.83 -20.05 18.34
N LEU A 12 22.95 -20.77 18.15
CA LEU A 12 23.81 -20.60 16.98
C LEU A 12 23.13 -21.02 15.68
N VAL A 13 22.37 -22.12 15.69
CA VAL A 13 21.57 -22.56 14.54
C VAL A 13 20.52 -21.52 14.20
N LEU A 14 19.82 -20.99 15.20
CA LEU A 14 18.81 -19.96 15.00
C LEU A 14 19.42 -18.65 14.49
N LEU A 15 20.62 -18.29 14.94
CA LEU A 15 21.39 -17.17 14.40
C LEU A 15 21.74 -17.37 12.93
N MET A 16 22.26 -18.54 12.55
CA MET A 16 22.55 -18.84 11.14
C MET A 16 21.28 -18.76 10.28
N ALA A 17 20.16 -19.30 10.76
CA ALA A 17 18.88 -19.22 10.07
C ALA A 17 18.38 -17.78 9.93
N ALA A 18 18.47 -16.96 10.99
CA ALA A 18 18.09 -15.56 10.96
C ALA A 18 18.94 -14.76 9.97
N THR A 19 20.27 -14.94 9.99
CA THR A 19 21.18 -14.30 9.03
C THR A 19 20.88 -14.73 7.59
N TRP A 20 20.57 -16.00 7.37
CA TRP A 20 20.19 -16.50 6.04
C TRP A 20 18.92 -15.81 5.49
N VAL A 21 17.90 -15.64 6.33
CA VAL A 21 16.68 -14.89 5.97
C VAL A 21 17.00 -13.44 5.62
N ILE A 22 17.82 -12.77 6.45
CA ILE A 22 18.19 -11.37 6.24
C ILE A 22 18.89 -11.14 4.91
N VAL A 23 19.78 -12.06 4.50
CA VAL A 23 20.53 -11.93 3.24
C VAL A 23 19.66 -12.24 2.02
N ARG A 24 18.66 -13.12 2.16
CA ARG A 24 17.82 -13.58 1.03
C ARG A 24 16.58 -12.72 0.79
N THR A 25 16.06 -12.08 1.83
CA THR A 25 14.76 -11.41 1.76
C THR A 25 14.92 -9.90 1.82
N PRO A 26 14.54 -9.15 0.76
CA PRO A 26 14.58 -7.69 0.79
C PRO A 26 13.53 -7.13 1.75
N ALA A 27 13.86 -6.01 2.41
CA ALA A 27 12.94 -5.34 3.33
C ALA A 27 11.83 -4.59 2.56
N ARG A 28 10.58 -4.80 2.97
CA ARG A 28 9.44 -3.99 2.54
C ARG A 28 9.46 -2.67 3.31
N LEU A 29 9.62 -1.56 2.61
CA LEU A 29 9.64 -0.24 3.23
C LEU A 29 8.29 0.45 2.99
N GLY A 30 7.79 1.12 4.01
CA GLY A 30 6.52 1.85 3.95
C GLY A 30 6.63 3.15 3.17
N LEU A 31 5.46 3.74 2.91
CA LEU A 31 5.33 5.01 2.21
C LEU A 31 6.16 6.13 2.86
N ASP A 32 6.19 6.19 4.18
CA ASP A 32 6.97 7.19 4.93
C ASP A 32 8.47 7.11 4.67
N LEU A 33 8.96 5.96 4.21
CA LEU A 33 10.38 5.72 3.98
C LEU A 33 10.75 5.82 2.50
N ARG A 34 9.87 5.38 1.59
CA ARG A 34 10.09 5.41 0.13
C ARG A 34 9.54 6.65 -0.55
N GLY A 35 8.65 7.39 0.11
CA GLY A 35 7.80 8.39 -0.52
C GLY A 35 6.69 7.76 -1.38
N GLY A 36 5.68 8.55 -1.71
CA GLY A 36 4.59 8.17 -2.60
C GLY A 36 3.25 8.82 -2.21
N ALA A 37 2.16 8.24 -2.70
CA ALA A 37 0.80 8.71 -2.43
C ALA A 37 -0.01 7.71 -1.61
N GLN A 38 -0.84 8.21 -0.70
CA GLN A 38 -1.86 7.48 0.03
C GLN A 38 -3.22 8.11 -0.26
N LEU A 39 -4.15 7.29 -0.76
CA LEU A 39 -5.49 7.69 -1.14
C LEU A 39 -6.49 6.88 -0.31
N THR A 40 -7.44 7.57 0.33
CA THR A 40 -8.61 6.94 0.96
C THR A 40 -9.80 7.13 0.03
N LEU A 41 -10.22 6.05 -0.62
CA LEU A 41 -11.33 6.02 -1.56
C LEU A 41 -12.59 5.53 -0.84
N GLN A 42 -13.68 6.28 -0.92
CA GLN A 42 -14.99 5.85 -0.43
C GLN A 42 -15.84 5.35 -1.58
N VAL A 43 -16.46 4.20 -1.36
CA VAL A 43 -17.34 3.54 -2.30
C VAL A 43 -18.73 4.14 -2.15
N GLN A 44 -19.23 4.74 -3.23
CA GLN A 44 -20.55 5.38 -3.24
C GLN A 44 -21.65 4.40 -3.65
N THR A 45 -22.85 4.55 -3.10
CA THR A 45 -24.02 3.77 -3.51
C THR A 45 -24.57 4.29 -4.83
N THR A 46 -25.31 3.45 -5.54
CA THR A 46 -26.03 3.82 -6.78
C THR A 46 -27.45 3.25 -6.74
N ASP A 47 -28.32 3.69 -7.64
CA ASP A 47 -29.68 3.11 -7.77
C ASP A 47 -29.63 1.59 -8.03
N LYS A 48 -28.56 1.10 -8.68
CA LYS A 48 -28.34 -0.32 -8.95
C LYS A 48 -27.72 -1.08 -7.76
N VAL A 49 -27.02 -0.37 -6.87
CA VAL A 49 -26.32 -0.92 -5.71
C VAL A 49 -26.62 -0.03 -4.49
N PRO A 50 -27.77 -0.24 -3.82
CA PRO A 50 -28.21 0.64 -2.73
C PRO A 50 -27.46 0.39 -1.41
N GLN A 51 -26.77 -0.75 -1.27
CA GLN A 51 -25.98 -1.09 -0.09
C GLN A 51 -24.60 -1.62 -0.49
N ILE A 52 -23.56 -1.14 0.20
CA ILE A 52 -22.19 -1.61 0.02
C ILE A 52 -22.01 -2.90 0.82
N THR A 53 -22.02 -4.03 0.12
CA THR A 53 -21.75 -5.34 0.73
C THR A 53 -20.26 -5.68 0.65
N PRO A 54 -19.74 -6.61 1.48
CA PRO A 54 -18.36 -7.06 1.39
C PRO A 54 -17.97 -7.61 0.01
N GLN A 55 -18.94 -8.15 -0.74
CA GLN A 55 -18.73 -8.62 -2.12
C GLN A 55 -18.51 -7.45 -3.10
N VAL A 56 -19.27 -6.36 -2.96
CA VAL A 56 -19.07 -5.14 -3.76
C VAL A 56 -17.71 -4.53 -3.44
N LEU A 57 -17.34 -4.43 -2.15
CA LEU A 57 -16.02 -3.96 -1.74
C LEU A 57 -14.90 -4.79 -2.33
N ALA A 58 -15.01 -6.13 -2.29
CA ALA A 58 -14.01 -7.03 -2.87
C ALA A 58 -13.91 -6.86 -4.40
N ALA A 59 -15.03 -6.66 -5.10
CA ALA A 59 -15.05 -6.41 -6.54
C ALA A 59 -14.36 -5.08 -6.88
N VAL A 60 -14.67 -4.00 -6.14
CA VAL A 60 -14.01 -2.69 -6.28
C VAL A 60 -12.51 -2.82 -5.98
N GLN A 61 -12.14 -3.49 -4.90
CA GLN A 61 -10.74 -3.74 -4.54
C GLN A 61 -9.98 -4.45 -5.68
N GLY A 62 -10.59 -5.46 -6.30
CA GLY A 62 -9.99 -6.19 -7.43
C GLY A 62 -9.79 -5.33 -8.69
N VAL A 63 -10.70 -4.40 -8.98
CA VAL A 63 -10.53 -3.43 -10.08
C VAL A 63 -9.42 -2.43 -9.75
N VAL A 64 -9.45 -1.84 -8.54
CA VAL A 64 -8.44 -0.90 -8.06
C VAL A 64 -7.05 -1.55 -8.11
N GLN A 65 -6.90 -2.78 -7.63
CA GLN A 65 -5.62 -3.51 -7.66
C GLN A 65 -5.09 -3.64 -9.09
N ARG A 66 -5.90 -4.12 -10.04
CA ARG A 66 -5.48 -4.28 -11.44
C ARG A 66 -5.06 -2.97 -12.09
N ARG A 67 -5.71 -1.85 -11.77
CA ARG A 67 -5.33 -0.52 -12.28
C ARG A 67 -4.02 -0.04 -11.70
N ILE A 68 -3.75 -0.34 -10.42
CA ILE A 68 -2.47 -0.03 -9.80
C ILE A 68 -1.34 -0.86 -10.40
N ASP A 69 -1.60 -2.13 -10.70
CA ASP A 69 -0.64 -2.99 -11.39
C ASP A 69 -0.33 -2.40 -12.79
N GLY A 70 -1.35 -1.89 -13.51
CA GLY A 70 -1.20 -1.19 -14.79
C GLY A 70 -0.44 0.14 -14.72
N LEU A 71 -0.46 0.81 -13.56
CA LEU A 71 0.40 1.98 -13.28
C LEU A 71 1.88 1.61 -13.12
N GLY A 72 2.22 0.31 -13.05
CA GLY A 72 3.58 -0.16 -12.82
C GLY A 72 4.08 0.09 -11.38
N VAL A 73 3.16 0.33 -10.44
CA VAL A 73 3.50 0.60 -9.04
C VAL A 73 3.73 -0.71 -8.31
N ALA A 74 5.00 -1.11 -8.23
CA ALA A 74 5.39 -2.29 -7.47
C ALA A 74 5.09 -2.11 -5.97
N GLU A 75 4.58 -3.17 -5.33
CA GLU A 75 4.31 -3.22 -3.89
C GLU A 75 3.23 -2.26 -3.38
N ALA A 76 2.28 -1.85 -4.24
CA ALA A 76 1.10 -1.14 -3.80
C ALA A 76 0.27 -1.98 -2.83
N VAL A 77 -0.35 -1.31 -1.86
CA VAL A 77 -1.19 -1.94 -0.84
C VAL A 77 -2.59 -1.38 -0.93
N VAL A 78 -3.57 -2.23 -1.20
CA VAL A 78 -5.00 -1.90 -1.17
C VAL A 78 -5.65 -2.66 -0.03
N GLN A 79 -6.21 -1.94 0.94
CA GLN A 79 -6.88 -2.52 2.11
C GLN A 79 -8.25 -1.89 2.29
N THR A 80 -9.24 -2.69 2.68
CA THR A 80 -10.53 -2.17 3.15
C THR A 80 -10.34 -1.45 4.49
N ALA A 81 -10.97 -0.29 4.64
CA ALA A 81 -10.97 0.50 5.86
C ALA A 81 -12.43 0.83 6.25
N GLY A 82 -12.94 0.21 7.31
CA GLY A 82 -14.35 0.31 7.68
C GLY A 82 -15.26 -0.46 6.71
N ASP A 83 -16.51 -0.01 6.58
CA ASP A 83 -17.57 -0.71 5.84
C ASP A 83 -17.69 -0.27 4.37
N ASP A 84 -17.11 0.88 4.00
CA ASP A 84 -17.31 1.51 2.69
C ASP A 84 -16.05 2.18 2.10
N LYS A 85 -14.87 2.03 2.73
CA LYS A 85 -13.64 2.69 2.24
C LYS A 85 -12.55 1.70 1.86
N LEU A 86 -11.70 2.15 0.95
CA LEU A 86 -10.47 1.51 0.51
C LEU A 86 -9.30 2.45 0.74
N LEU A 87 -8.36 2.00 1.56
CA LEU A 87 -7.07 2.63 1.74
C LEU A 87 -6.10 2.09 0.69
N VAL A 88 -5.64 2.98 -0.19
CA VAL A 88 -4.69 2.69 -1.27
C VAL A 88 -3.37 3.37 -0.97
N GLN A 89 -2.28 2.61 -0.94
CA GLN A 89 -0.92 3.13 -0.79
C GLN A 89 -0.12 2.82 -2.06
N LEU A 90 0.47 3.86 -2.62
CA LEU A 90 1.19 3.84 -3.89
C LEU A 90 2.64 4.30 -3.67
N PRO A 91 3.55 3.39 -3.28
CA PRO A 91 4.96 3.72 -3.09
C PRO A 91 5.60 4.22 -4.38
N GLY A 92 6.41 5.27 -4.30
CA GLY A 92 7.15 5.80 -5.44
C GLY A 92 6.33 6.59 -6.46
N VAL A 93 5.01 6.73 -6.28
CA VAL A 93 4.18 7.60 -7.14
C VAL A 93 4.43 9.06 -6.78
N THR A 94 4.90 9.84 -7.75
CA THR A 94 5.19 11.27 -7.59
C THR A 94 4.02 12.17 -7.97
N ASP A 95 3.12 11.72 -8.85
CA ASP A 95 1.90 12.46 -9.23
C ASP A 95 0.65 11.77 -8.65
N PRO A 96 0.16 12.21 -7.48
CA PRO A 96 -1.04 11.65 -6.86
C PRO A 96 -2.31 11.96 -7.67
N GLN A 97 -2.32 13.03 -8.48
CA GLN A 97 -3.49 13.38 -9.27
C GLN A 97 -3.67 12.41 -10.44
N GLN A 98 -2.57 11.95 -11.05
CA GLN A 98 -2.67 10.90 -12.07
C GLN A 98 -3.24 9.62 -11.49
N ALA A 99 -2.73 9.18 -10.34
CA ALA A 99 -3.26 8.01 -9.66
C ALA A 99 -4.75 8.17 -9.33
N GLU A 100 -5.16 9.32 -8.79
CA GLU A 100 -6.57 9.61 -8.53
C GLU A 100 -7.44 9.51 -9.79
N ARG A 101 -7.02 10.11 -10.93
CA ARG A 101 -7.78 10.04 -12.19
C ARG A 101 -7.99 8.61 -12.65
N ILE A 102 -6.95 7.77 -12.57
CA ILE A 102 -7.00 6.38 -13.01
C ILE A 102 -7.86 5.53 -12.07
N LEU A 103 -7.73 5.72 -10.75
CA LEU A 103 -8.44 4.92 -9.77
C LEU A 103 -9.92 5.31 -9.65
N LYS A 104 -10.28 6.58 -9.87
CA LYS A 104 -11.65 7.09 -9.74
C LYS A 104 -12.57 6.74 -10.91
N GLY A 105 -12.05 6.71 -12.15
CA GLY A 105 -12.88 6.56 -13.35
C GLY A 105 -13.67 5.26 -13.34
N THR A 106 -14.98 5.28 -13.63
CA THR A 106 -15.75 4.02 -13.67
C THR A 106 -15.36 3.15 -14.86
N ALA A 107 -14.94 3.77 -15.97
CA ALA A 107 -14.41 3.11 -17.17
C ALA A 107 -15.40 2.09 -17.76
N GLN A 108 -16.69 2.42 -17.75
CA GLN A 108 -17.73 1.61 -18.38
C GLN A 108 -17.65 1.77 -19.90
N LEU A 109 -16.95 0.84 -20.54
CA LEU A 109 -16.85 0.79 -21.99
C LEU A 109 -18.06 0.06 -22.60
N LEU A 110 -18.74 0.74 -23.51
CA LEU A 110 -19.89 0.21 -24.25
C LEU A 110 -19.72 0.49 -25.75
N PHE A 111 -19.99 -0.51 -26.58
CA PHE A 111 -20.11 -0.33 -28.01
C PHE A 111 -21.58 -0.24 -28.40
N ALA A 112 -21.91 0.71 -29.26
CA ALA A 112 -23.29 0.93 -29.69
C ALA A 112 -23.32 1.27 -31.18
N VAL A 113 -24.36 0.82 -31.87
CA VAL A 113 -24.49 1.00 -33.31
C VAL A 113 -25.41 2.18 -33.59
N GLN A 114 -25.00 3.08 -34.49
CA GLN A 114 -25.83 4.22 -34.88
C GLN A 114 -27.15 3.74 -35.53
N LYS A 115 -28.27 4.38 -35.17
CA LYS A 115 -29.58 4.08 -35.74
C LYS A 115 -29.66 4.54 -37.20
N PRO A 116 -30.27 3.77 -38.11
CA PRO A 116 -30.43 4.17 -39.51
C PRO A 116 -31.14 5.53 -39.65
N GLY A 117 -30.66 6.39 -40.55
CA GLY A 117 -31.30 7.69 -40.85
C GLY A 117 -30.96 8.81 -39.86
N THR A 118 -30.07 8.56 -38.91
CA THR A 118 -29.62 9.55 -37.90
C THR A 118 -28.27 10.17 -38.21
N GLU A 119 -27.72 9.92 -39.41
CA GLU A 119 -26.36 10.32 -39.81
C GLU A 119 -26.18 11.83 -39.75
N THR A 120 -27.11 12.58 -40.35
CA THR A 120 -27.13 14.04 -40.32
C THR A 120 -27.34 14.58 -38.91
N GLN A 121 -28.21 13.94 -38.13
CA GLN A 121 -28.50 14.37 -36.76
C GLN A 121 -27.27 14.22 -35.85
N LEU A 122 -26.52 13.12 -36.00
CA LEU A 122 -25.26 12.92 -35.28
C LEU A 122 -24.24 13.99 -35.63
N GLN A 123 -24.12 14.38 -36.90
CA GLN A 123 -23.21 15.45 -37.31
C GLN A 123 -23.59 16.79 -36.67
N ILE A 124 -24.88 17.13 -36.63
CA ILE A 124 -25.39 18.34 -35.99
C ILE A 124 -25.08 18.34 -34.49
N GLU A 125 -25.39 17.25 -33.79
CA GLU A 125 -25.14 17.12 -32.35
C GLU A 125 -23.64 17.18 -32.02
N ARG A 126 -22.79 16.54 -32.83
CA ARG A 126 -21.33 16.64 -32.66
C ARG A 126 -20.81 18.06 -32.87
N GLN A 127 -21.38 18.80 -33.83
CA GLN A 127 -21.01 20.19 -34.04
C GLN A 127 -21.45 21.07 -32.86
N LEU A 128 -22.66 20.87 -32.34
CA LEU A 128 -23.14 21.56 -31.14
C LEU A 128 -22.25 21.24 -29.93
N GLN A 129 -21.95 19.96 -29.69
CA GLN A 129 -21.06 19.53 -28.62
C GLN A 129 -19.68 20.18 -28.73
N SER A 130 -19.11 20.26 -29.94
CA SER A 130 -17.82 20.93 -30.16
C SER A 130 -17.86 22.42 -29.83
N GLN A 131 -18.96 23.12 -30.15
CA GLN A 131 -19.14 24.53 -29.80
C GLN A 131 -19.26 24.72 -28.29
N LEU A 132 -20.03 23.86 -27.61
CA LEU A 132 -20.18 23.90 -26.17
C LEU A 132 -18.86 23.63 -25.43
N LEU A 133 -18.03 22.71 -25.94
CA LEU A 133 -16.70 22.45 -25.38
C LEU A 133 -15.74 23.64 -25.56
N LEU A 134 -15.81 24.33 -26.71
CA LEU A 134 -15.04 25.56 -26.96
C LEU A 134 -15.48 26.68 -26.02
N GLU A 135 -16.79 26.87 -25.84
CA GLU A 135 -17.35 27.83 -24.89
C GLU A 135 -16.88 27.51 -23.46
N GLN A 136 -16.90 26.24 -23.05
CA GLN A 136 -16.41 25.82 -21.74
C GLN A 136 -14.93 26.17 -21.55
N ALA A 137 -14.09 25.89 -22.55
CA ALA A 137 -12.66 26.19 -22.48
C ALA A 137 -12.40 27.71 -22.35
N GLN A 138 -13.20 28.54 -23.03
CA GLN A 138 -13.13 29.99 -22.90
C GLN A 138 -13.53 30.47 -21.50
N LEU A 139 -14.64 29.94 -20.95
CA LEU A 139 -15.09 30.28 -19.61
C LEU A 139 -14.07 29.86 -18.53
N LEU A 140 -13.45 28.68 -18.66
CA LEU A 140 -12.39 28.24 -17.74
C LEU A 140 -11.14 29.12 -17.85
N ALA A 141 -10.77 29.56 -19.05
CA ALA A 141 -9.66 30.49 -19.24
C ALA A 141 -9.98 31.87 -18.63
N GLU A 142 -11.21 32.34 -18.76
CA GLU A 142 -11.68 33.58 -18.13
C GLU A 142 -11.67 33.46 -16.59
N GLN A 143 -12.09 32.32 -16.05
CA GLN A 143 -12.05 32.02 -14.62
C GLN A 143 -10.61 32.10 -14.07
N ALA A 144 -9.64 31.53 -14.79
CA ALA A 144 -8.24 31.58 -14.40
C ALA A 144 -7.66 33.01 -14.44
N GLN A 145 -8.10 33.85 -15.38
CA GLN A 145 -7.67 35.24 -15.48
C GLN A 145 -8.29 36.13 -14.39
N LYS A 146 -9.54 35.86 -14.00
CA LYS A 146 -10.31 36.66 -13.02
C LYS A 146 -10.32 36.05 -11.61
N ALA A 147 -9.32 35.23 -11.26
CA ALA A 147 -9.24 34.52 -10.00
C ALA A 147 -9.29 35.40 -8.72
N ASN A 148 -9.02 36.71 -8.85
CA ASN A 148 -9.01 37.65 -7.74
C ASN A 148 -10.31 38.47 -7.58
N ASP A 149 -11.31 38.27 -8.46
CA ASP A 149 -12.58 39.00 -8.43
C ASP A 149 -13.75 38.06 -8.06
N PRO A 150 -14.24 38.11 -6.81
CA PRO A 150 -15.28 37.21 -6.32
C PRO A 150 -16.64 37.35 -7.04
N GLU A 151 -16.97 38.54 -7.56
CA GLU A 151 -18.24 38.77 -8.25
C GLU A 151 -18.19 38.21 -9.67
N ALA A 152 -17.08 38.46 -10.38
CA ALA A 152 -16.85 37.87 -11.70
C ALA A 152 -16.77 36.34 -11.66
N LEU A 153 -16.17 35.76 -10.62
CA LEU A 153 -16.11 34.31 -10.43
C LEU A 153 -17.50 33.68 -10.33
N LYS A 154 -18.42 34.29 -9.56
CA LYS A 154 -19.81 33.81 -9.45
C LYS A 154 -20.55 33.85 -10.79
N GLU A 155 -20.35 34.89 -11.59
CA GLU A 155 -20.98 35.00 -12.92
C GLU A 155 -20.45 33.93 -13.88
N ILE A 156 -19.13 33.68 -13.86
CA ILE A 156 -18.50 32.65 -14.69
C ILE A 156 -18.93 31.25 -14.24
N GLU A 157 -19.03 30.99 -12.94
CA GLU A 157 -19.53 29.72 -12.40
C GLU A 157 -20.97 29.43 -12.86
N ALA A 158 -21.86 30.43 -12.84
CA ALA A 158 -23.22 30.27 -13.33
C ALA A 158 -23.27 29.96 -14.85
N LYS A 159 -22.41 30.60 -15.65
CA LYS A 159 -22.28 30.29 -17.09
C LYS A 159 -21.72 28.88 -17.31
N LEU A 160 -20.74 28.46 -16.52
CA LEU A 160 -20.17 27.11 -16.57
C LEU A 160 -21.20 26.05 -16.21
N GLU A 161 -22.05 26.27 -15.20
CA GLU A 161 -23.14 25.35 -14.88
C GLU A 161 -24.11 25.19 -16.05
N LYS A 162 -24.57 26.31 -16.63
CA LYS A 162 -25.48 26.28 -17.78
C LYS A 162 -24.86 25.58 -19.01
N ASN A 163 -23.58 25.80 -19.25
CA ASN A 163 -22.83 25.11 -20.31
C ASN A 163 -22.72 23.59 -20.02
N ARG A 164 -22.43 23.20 -18.76
CA ARG A 164 -22.40 21.78 -18.35
C ARG A 164 -23.75 21.09 -18.53
N GLU A 165 -24.85 21.73 -18.15
CA GLU A 165 -26.20 21.21 -18.39
C GLU A 165 -26.48 21.02 -19.89
N SER A 166 -26.05 21.96 -20.72
CA SER A 166 -26.23 21.91 -22.17
C SER A 166 -25.40 20.77 -22.79
N LEU A 167 -24.17 20.57 -22.31
CA LEU A 167 -23.33 19.43 -22.70
C LEU A 167 -23.95 18.10 -22.31
N GLU A 168 -24.52 17.99 -21.11
CA GLU A 168 -25.17 16.75 -20.66
C GLU A 168 -26.41 16.43 -21.51
N LYS A 169 -27.20 17.46 -21.87
CA LYS A 169 -28.34 17.32 -22.80
C LYS A 169 -27.88 16.84 -24.18
N SER A 170 -26.82 17.44 -24.73
CA SER A 170 -26.27 17.01 -26.03
C SER A 170 -25.69 15.60 -25.96
N GLN A 171 -25.00 15.23 -24.86
CA GLN A 171 -24.51 13.86 -24.64
C GLN A 171 -25.65 12.83 -24.63
N LYS A 172 -26.75 13.12 -23.92
CA LYS A 172 -27.95 12.27 -23.91
C LYS A 172 -28.61 12.19 -25.29
N ALA A 173 -28.66 13.31 -26.03
CA ALA A 173 -29.17 13.34 -27.39
C ALA A 173 -28.32 12.43 -28.31
N ILE A 174 -26.99 12.57 -28.27
CA ILE A 174 -26.05 11.71 -29.02
C ILE A 174 -26.27 10.24 -28.65
N ALA A 175 -26.27 9.90 -27.36
CA ALA A 175 -26.47 8.52 -26.91
C ALA A 175 -27.78 7.92 -27.41
N SER A 176 -28.85 8.71 -27.50
CA SER A 176 -30.15 8.27 -28.01
C SER A 176 -30.15 7.90 -29.50
N LEU A 177 -29.16 8.38 -30.27
CA LEU A 177 -28.97 8.04 -31.69
C LEU A 177 -28.32 6.67 -31.88
N PHE A 178 -27.85 6.03 -30.81
CA PHE A 178 -27.24 4.71 -30.86
C PHE A 178 -28.11 3.66 -30.19
N THR A 179 -27.94 2.42 -30.64
CA THR A 179 -28.51 1.22 -30.01
C THR A 179 -27.37 0.49 -29.31
N PRO A 180 -27.40 0.36 -27.96
CA PRO A 180 -26.39 -0.39 -27.21
C PRO A 180 -26.27 -1.83 -27.71
N SER A 181 -25.04 -2.35 -27.73
CA SER A 181 -24.76 -3.76 -28.03
C SER A 181 -24.39 -4.54 -26.76
N ASP A 182 -24.35 -5.87 -26.88
CA ASP A 182 -23.86 -6.75 -25.81
C ASP A 182 -22.33 -6.71 -25.66
N LEU A 183 -21.61 -6.06 -26.58
CA LEU A 183 -20.16 -5.90 -26.52
C LEU A 183 -19.80 -4.80 -25.50
N THR A 184 -19.16 -5.22 -24.41
CA THR A 184 -18.79 -4.35 -23.29
C THR A 184 -17.31 -4.50 -22.94
N GLY A 185 -16.80 -3.59 -22.10
CA GLY A 185 -15.44 -3.65 -21.57
C GLY A 185 -15.11 -4.93 -20.76
N ALA A 186 -16.11 -5.70 -20.33
CA ALA A 186 -15.88 -6.96 -19.62
C ALA A 186 -15.27 -8.05 -20.50
N MET A 187 -15.43 -7.95 -21.83
CA MET A 187 -14.90 -8.90 -22.81
C MET A 187 -13.49 -8.50 -23.30
N LEU A 188 -12.85 -7.53 -22.66
CA LEU A 188 -11.48 -7.12 -22.99
C LEU A 188 -10.46 -8.01 -22.31
N THR A 189 -9.47 -8.48 -23.09
CA THR A 189 -8.30 -9.19 -22.58
C THR A 189 -7.11 -8.26 -22.41
N GLU A 190 -6.95 -7.29 -23.31
CA GLU A 190 -5.83 -6.34 -23.31
C GLU A 190 -6.29 -4.95 -23.77
N ALA A 191 -5.68 -3.92 -23.20
CA ALA A 191 -5.77 -2.55 -23.68
C ALA A 191 -4.40 -1.89 -23.55
N PHE A 192 -3.90 -1.24 -24.60
CA PHE A 192 -2.62 -0.55 -24.58
C PHE A 192 -2.63 0.69 -25.48
N ALA A 193 -1.87 1.71 -25.09
CA ALA A 193 -1.71 2.93 -25.86
C ALA A 193 -0.69 2.72 -27.00
N SER A 194 -1.00 3.23 -28.19
CA SER A 194 -0.09 3.20 -29.35
C SER A 194 -0.13 4.54 -30.09
N PRO A 195 0.99 5.03 -30.66
CA PRO A 195 0.94 6.16 -31.57
C PRO A 195 0.20 5.76 -32.85
N VAL A 196 -0.65 6.66 -33.37
CA VAL A 196 -1.46 6.40 -34.59
C VAL A 196 -0.58 6.21 -35.83
N ALA A 197 0.58 6.87 -35.86
CA ALA A 197 1.58 6.71 -36.91
C ALA A 197 2.99 6.94 -36.33
N PRO A 198 4.06 6.45 -36.99
CA PRO A 198 5.43 6.75 -36.57
C PRO A 198 5.66 8.26 -36.43
N ALA A 199 6.15 8.69 -35.27
CA ALA A 199 6.36 10.11 -34.91
C ALA A 199 5.10 11.00 -34.86
N SER A 200 3.90 10.42 -34.79
CA SER A 200 2.66 11.19 -34.59
C SER A 200 2.56 11.73 -33.16
N PRO A 201 2.12 12.99 -32.97
CA PRO A 201 1.77 13.49 -31.63
C PRO A 201 0.46 12.88 -31.10
N ASN A 202 -0.34 12.27 -31.97
CA ASN A 202 -1.63 11.68 -31.63
C ASN A 202 -1.51 10.20 -31.31
N TRP A 203 -2.17 9.80 -30.23
CA TRP A 203 -2.22 8.44 -29.74
C TRP A 203 -3.63 7.85 -29.86
N SER A 204 -3.69 6.54 -29.95
CA SER A 204 -4.90 5.72 -29.89
C SER A 204 -4.75 4.65 -28.81
N VAL A 205 -5.88 4.06 -28.42
CA VAL A 205 -5.91 2.90 -27.52
C VAL A 205 -6.33 1.69 -28.32
N ILE A 206 -5.45 0.70 -28.40
CA ILE A 206 -5.74 -0.59 -29.01
C ILE A 206 -6.32 -1.48 -27.94
N VAL A 207 -7.49 -2.04 -28.21
CA VAL A 207 -8.16 -3.00 -27.34
C VAL A 207 -8.26 -4.36 -28.03
N ARG A 208 -8.08 -5.43 -27.26
CA ARG A 208 -8.26 -6.81 -27.72
C ARG A 208 -9.37 -7.48 -26.93
N PHE A 209 -10.23 -8.19 -27.64
CA PHE A 209 -11.34 -8.93 -27.08
C PHE A 209 -10.98 -10.39 -26.86
N ASP A 210 -11.70 -11.04 -25.94
CA ASP A 210 -11.75 -12.49 -25.87
C ASP A 210 -12.48 -13.09 -27.09
N SER A 211 -12.58 -14.42 -27.17
CA SER A 211 -13.21 -15.10 -28.29
C SER A 211 -14.68 -14.68 -28.51
N GLN A 212 -15.42 -14.47 -27.41
CA GLN A 212 -16.84 -14.10 -27.49
C GLN A 212 -16.99 -12.65 -27.97
N GLY A 213 -16.20 -11.73 -27.40
CA GLY A 213 -16.20 -10.33 -27.80
C GLY A 213 -15.71 -10.14 -29.24
N ALA A 214 -14.76 -10.95 -29.72
CA ALA A 214 -14.29 -10.92 -31.10
C ALA A 214 -15.38 -11.31 -32.10
N GLU A 215 -16.19 -12.32 -31.79
CA GLU A 215 -17.34 -12.73 -32.61
C GLU A 215 -18.43 -11.65 -32.66
N LEU A 216 -18.78 -11.08 -31.49
CA LEU A 216 -19.75 -9.99 -31.40
C LEU A 216 -19.27 -8.75 -32.16
N PHE A 217 -17.99 -8.39 -32.04
CA PHE A 217 -17.40 -7.28 -32.77
C PHE A 217 -17.43 -7.49 -34.28
N ALA A 218 -17.12 -8.70 -34.76
CA ALA A 218 -17.24 -9.03 -36.18
C ALA A 218 -18.69 -8.93 -36.67
N GLN A 219 -19.67 -9.38 -35.89
CA GLN A 219 -21.09 -9.27 -36.24
C GLN A 219 -21.56 -7.81 -36.31
N LEU A 220 -21.21 -6.99 -35.31
CA LEU A 220 -21.58 -5.57 -35.28
C LEU A 220 -20.97 -4.79 -36.45
N THR A 221 -19.68 -5.02 -36.72
CA THR A 221 -18.98 -4.34 -37.83
C THR A 221 -19.52 -4.78 -39.18
N LYS A 222 -19.90 -6.05 -39.34
CA LYS A 222 -20.55 -6.56 -40.55
C LYS A 222 -21.91 -5.88 -40.82
N GLU A 223 -22.72 -5.62 -39.79
CA GLU A 223 -24.03 -4.98 -39.95
C GLU A 223 -23.94 -3.55 -40.50
N ILE A 224 -22.89 -2.80 -40.14
CA ILE A 224 -22.75 -1.38 -40.48
C ILE A 224 -21.79 -1.11 -41.64
N ALA A 225 -20.97 -2.08 -42.04
CA ALA A 225 -19.96 -1.91 -43.07
C ALA A 225 -20.58 -1.37 -44.38
N GLY A 226 -20.05 -0.25 -44.87
CA GLY A 226 -20.51 0.38 -46.11
C GLY A 226 -21.87 1.08 -46.07
N THR A 227 -22.55 1.08 -44.91
CA THR A 227 -23.85 1.77 -44.75
C THR A 227 -23.70 3.27 -44.46
N GLY A 228 -22.50 3.73 -44.09
CA GLY A 228 -22.25 5.09 -43.61
C GLY A 228 -22.58 5.30 -42.13
N ARG A 229 -23.17 4.30 -41.45
CA ARG A 229 -23.43 4.30 -40.00
C ARG A 229 -22.12 4.19 -39.22
N SER A 230 -22.09 4.83 -38.06
CA SER A 230 -20.93 4.81 -37.17
C SER A 230 -21.07 3.78 -36.04
N LEU A 231 -19.96 3.19 -35.62
CA LEU A 231 -19.86 2.42 -34.38
C LEU A 231 -19.50 3.39 -33.24
N GLY A 232 -20.44 3.68 -32.37
CA GLY A 232 -20.22 4.51 -31.20
C GLY A 232 -19.48 3.76 -30.11
N ILE A 233 -18.35 4.33 -29.66
CA ILE A 233 -17.55 3.84 -28.54
C ILE A 233 -17.79 4.79 -27.38
N PHE A 234 -18.50 4.31 -26.36
CA PHE A 234 -18.89 5.09 -25.20
C PHE A 234 -18.06 4.69 -23.98
N LEU A 235 -17.65 5.69 -23.21
CA LEU A 235 -17.03 5.53 -21.90
C LEU A 235 -17.83 6.35 -20.89
N ASP A 236 -18.41 5.70 -19.90
CA ASP A 236 -19.22 6.36 -18.86
C ASP A 236 -20.32 7.26 -19.48
N ASP A 237 -21.09 6.71 -20.42
CA ASP A 237 -22.15 7.36 -21.21
C ASP A 237 -21.71 8.52 -22.13
N ARG A 238 -20.40 8.78 -22.24
CA ARG A 238 -19.83 9.78 -23.15
C ARG A 238 -19.31 9.13 -24.42
N LEU A 239 -19.74 9.63 -25.57
CA LEU A 239 -19.19 9.22 -26.85
C LEU A 239 -17.73 9.67 -26.97
N ILE A 240 -16.80 8.72 -27.01
CA ILE A 240 -15.37 8.96 -27.18
C ILE A 240 -14.97 8.94 -28.65
N SER A 241 -15.50 7.98 -29.39
CA SER A 241 -15.20 7.79 -30.81
C SER A 241 -16.41 7.26 -31.55
N ALA A 242 -16.53 7.61 -32.83
CA ALA A 242 -17.58 7.14 -33.72
C ALA A 242 -17.00 6.83 -35.11
N PRO A 243 -16.10 5.84 -35.24
CA PRO A 243 -15.59 5.43 -36.54
C PRO A 243 -16.68 4.83 -37.43
N THR A 244 -16.50 4.97 -38.74
CA THR A 244 -17.28 4.23 -39.74
C THR A 244 -16.53 2.97 -40.15
N VAL A 245 -17.27 1.96 -40.61
CA VAL A 245 -16.68 0.70 -41.06
C VAL A 245 -16.67 0.66 -42.59
N ALA A 246 -15.49 0.39 -43.16
CA ALA A 246 -15.28 0.34 -44.60
C ALA A 246 -16.09 -0.80 -45.26
N VAL A 247 -16.47 -0.60 -46.53
CA VAL A 247 -17.30 -1.53 -47.32
C VAL A 247 -16.67 -2.92 -47.43
N GLU A 248 -15.34 -3.02 -47.38
CA GLU A 248 -14.59 -4.29 -47.45
C GLU A 248 -14.96 -5.29 -46.35
N TYR A 249 -15.49 -4.82 -45.22
CA TYR A 249 -15.92 -5.66 -44.10
C TYR A 249 -17.39 -6.09 -44.17
N ALA A 250 -18.12 -5.80 -45.26
CA ALA A 250 -19.55 -6.12 -45.38
C ALA A 250 -19.85 -7.64 -45.44
N GLU A 251 -18.90 -8.43 -45.95
CA GLU A 251 -19.04 -9.89 -46.06
C GLU A 251 -18.68 -10.60 -44.75
N THR A 252 -17.58 -10.19 -44.11
CA THR A 252 -16.94 -10.93 -43.02
C THR A 252 -16.93 -10.22 -41.67
N GLY A 253 -17.16 -8.92 -41.63
CA GLY A 253 -16.84 -8.08 -40.47
C GLY A 253 -15.34 -7.95 -40.24
N ILE A 254 -14.95 -7.16 -39.24
CA ILE A 254 -13.57 -7.06 -38.77
C ILE A 254 -13.26 -8.28 -37.89
N VAL A 255 -12.56 -9.25 -38.47
CA VAL A 255 -12.12 -10.47 -37.79
C VAL A 255 -10.77 -10.28 -37.10
N GLY A 256 -10.51 -11.04 -36.03
CA GLY A 256 -9.26 -10.95 -35.25
C GLY A 256 -9.37 -10.21 -33.92
N GLY A 257 -10.57 -9.75 -33.55
CA GLY A 257 -10.89 -9.35 -32.18
C GLY A 257 -10.09 -8.17 -31.65
N SER A 258 -9.63 -7.26 -32.51
CA SER A 258 -8.90 -6.06 -32.12
C SER A 258 -9.60 -4.82 -32.65
N ALA A 259 -9.68 -3.77 -31.82
CA ALA A 259 -10.24 -2.48 -32.20
C ALA A 259 -9.30 -1.34 -31.80
N GLU A 260 -9.32 -0.26 -32.57
CA GLU A 260 -8.58 0.96 -32.30
C GLU A 260 -9.55 2.07 -31.89
N ILE A 261 -9.34 2.63 -30.70
CA ILE A 261 -10.10 3.77 -30.19
C ILE A 261 -9.27 5.03 -30.45
N SER A 262 -9.72 5.85 -31.40
CA SER A 262 -9.10 7.14 -31.73
C SER A 262 -9.97 8.30 -31.24
N GLY A 263 -9.35 9.29 -30.59
CA GLY A 263 -10.05 10.46 -30.05
C GLY A 263 -9.19 11.73 -29.91
N GLY A 264 -8.04 11.79 -30.58
CA GLY A 264 -7.08 12.90 -30.41
C GLY A 264 -6.38 12.84 -29.04
N PHE A 265 -6.04 11.64 -28.57
CA PHE A 265 -5.39 11.46 -27.28
C PHE A 265 -3.93 11.90 -27.32
N THR A 266 -3.45 12.36 -26.18
CA THR A 266 -2.02 12.50 -25.92
C THR A 266 -1.46 11.16 -25.43
N ALA A 267 -0.14 11.00 -25.40
CA ALA A 267 0.48 9.79 -24.85
C ALA A 267 -0.01 9.48 -23.42
N GLN A 268 -0.16 10.52 -22.60
CA GLN A 268 -0.59 10.37 -21.21
C GLN A 268 -2.08 9.99 -21.12
N THR A 269 -2.98 10.67 -21.83
CA THR A 269 -4.41 10.37 -21.75
C THR A 269 -4.76 9.02 -22.37
N ALA A 270 -4.05 8.61 -23.43
CA ALA A 270 -4.18 7.28 -24.00
C ALA A 270 -3.73 6.20 -23.02
N ASN A 271 -2.60 6.40 -22.32
CA ASN A 271 -2.11 5.45 -21.33
C ASN A 271 -3.04 5.36 -20.11
N ASP A 272 -3.51 6.50 -19.58
CA ASP A 272 -4.45 6.55 -18.47
C ASP A 272 -5.75 5.79 -18.82
N LEU A 273 -6.28 5.97 -20.05
CA LEU A 273 -7.44 5.25 -20.55
C LEU A 273 -7.16 3.75 -20.72
N ALA A 274 -6.01 3.37 -21.28
CA ALA A 274 -5.63 1.97 -21.45
C ALA A 274 -5.59 1.23 -20.09
N ILE A 275 -4.99 1.84 -19.07
CA ILE A 275 -4.93 1.29 -17.71
C ILE A 275 -6.34 1.14 -17.12
N GLN A 276 -7.19 2.16 -17.30
CA GLN A 276 -8.58 2.11 -16.84
C GLN A 276 -9.37 0.97 -17.49
N LEU A 277 -9.24 0.79 -18.81
CA LEU A 277 -9.90 -0.29 -19.56
C LEU A 277 -9.36 -1.68 -19.18
N GLN A 278 -8.05 -1.82 -19.02
CA GLN A 278 -7.43 -3.08 -18.63
C GLN A 278 -7.79 -3.50 -17.20
N GLY A 279 -7.97 -2.53 -16.29
CA GLY A 279 -8.45 -2.79 -14.94
C GLY A 279 -9.91 -3.20 -14.85
N GLY A 280 -10.69 -2.95 -15.90
CA GLY A 280 -12.13 -3.21 -15.96
C GLY A 280 -12.99 -2.10 -15.34
N ALA A 281 -14.30 -2.24 -15.53
CA ALA A 281 -15.29 -1.28 -15.05
C ALA A 281 -15.53 -1.39 -13.54
N LEU A 282 -15.67 -0.26 -12.87
CA LEU A 282 -16.10 -0.22 -11.48
C LEU A 282 -17.62 -0.47 -11.38
N PRO A 283 -18.08 -1.32 -10.45
CA PRO A 283 -19.51 -1.57 -10.25
C PRO A 283 -20.23 -0.36 -9.64
N VAL A 284 -19.50 0.52 -8.97
CA VAL A 284 -19.98 1.70 -8.26
C VAL A 284 -18.92 2.82 -8.31
N PRO A 285 -19.31 4.10 -8.26
CA PRO A 285 -18.38 5.21 -8.30
C PRO A 285 -17.55 5.32 -7.01
N LEU A 286 -16.37 5.90 -7.14
CA LEU A 286 -15.45 6.17 -6.02
C LEU A 286 -15.30 7.67 -5.79
N GLU A 287 -15.19 8.05 -4.53
CA GLU A 287 -14.85 9.41 -4.11
C GLU A 287 -13.55 9.41 -3.29
N VAL A 288 -12.69 10.40 -3.49
CA VAL A 288 -11.47 10.55 -2.68
C VAL A 288 -11.82 11.33 -1.42
N VAL A 289 -11.80 10.66 -0.28
CA VAL A 289 -12.05 11.28 1.03
C VAL A 289 -10.79 11.94 1.57
N GLU A 290 -9.64 11.32 1.32
CA GLU A 290 -8.36 11.81 1.81
C GLU A 290 -7.26 11.50 0.81
N ASN A 291 -6.43 12.50 0.52
CA ASN A 291 -5.22 12.37 -0.29
C ASN A 291 -4.04 12.87 0.52
N ARG A 292 -3.10 11.97 0.87
CA ARG A 292 -1.84 12.30 1.52
C ARG A 292 -0.69 11.93 0.60
N THR A 293 0.15 12.90 0.29
CA THR A 293 1.39 12.66 -0.46
C THR A 293 2.57 12.85 0.47
N VAL A 294 3.45 11.87 0.53
CA VAL A 294 4.69 11.94 1.29
C VAL A 294 5.84 12.05 0.29
N GLY A 295 6.55 13.18 0.31
CA GLY A 295 7.72 13.39 -0.53
C GLY A 295 8.85 12.43 -0.14
N ALA A 296 9.56 11.89 -1.14
CA ALA A 296 10.67 10.95 -0.91
C ALA A 296 11.82 11.54 -0.09
N SER A 297 12.03 12.87 -0.14
CA SER A 297 13.06 13.57 0.65
C SER A 297 12.74 13.58 2.16
N LEU A 298 11.48 13.83 2.53
CA LEU A 298 11.04 13.81 3.93
C LEU A 298 11.26 12.44 4.58
N GLY A 299 11.10 11.37 3.80
CA GLY A 299 11.36 10.01 4.26
C GLY A 299 12.86 9.73 4.50
N GLN A 300 13.73 10.14 3.57
CA GLN A 300 15.18 9.92 3.72
C GLN A 300 15.78 10.66 4.90
N ASP A 301 15.38 11.91 5.12
CA ASP A 301 15.86 12.70 6.26
C ASP A 301 15.37 12.10 7.58
N SER A 302 14.09 11.74 7.66
CA SER A 302 13.51 11.10 8.84
C SER A 302 14.15 9.74 9.16
N ILE A 303 14.55 8.96 8.13
CA ILE A 303 15.30 7.70 8.31
C ILE A 303 16.65 7.98 8.96
N ARG A 304 17.40 8.96 8.44
CA ARG A 304 18.73 9.29 8.95
C ARG A 304 18.66 9.73 10.40
N ASP A 305 17.75 10.64 10.72
CA ASP A 305 17.57 11.14 12.09
C ASP A 305 17.13 10.03 13.04
N SER A 306 16.20 9.17 12.62
CA SER A 306 15.76 8.02 13.42
C SER A 306 16.88 7.00 13.64
N LEU A 307 17.73 6.77 12.63
CA LEU A 307 18.87 5.87 12.73
C LEU A 307 19.94 6.43 13.67
N TYR A 308 20.26 7.73 13.57
CA TYR A 308 21.21 8.38 14.48
C TYR A 308 20.69 8.41 15.92
N ALA A 309 19.44 8.79 16.14
CA ALA A 309 18.82 8.78 17.46
C ALA A 309 18.75 7.36 18.06
N GLY A 310 18.35 6.38 17.25
CA GLY A 310 18.30 4.97 17.66
C GLY A 310 19.68 4.40 17.99
N LEU A 311 20.70 4.66 17.18
CA LEU A 311 22.07 4.21 17.42
C LEU A 311 22.67 4.88 18.65
N ALA A 312 22.51 6.19 18.81
CA ALA A 312 22.99 6.92 19.98
C ALA A 312 22.32 6.41 21.27
N GLY A 313 21.01 6.20 21.25
CA GLY A 313 20.26 5.62 22.36
C GLY A 313 20.73 4.21 22.70
N LEU A 314 20.89 3.34 21.70
CA LEU A 314 21.40 1.98 21.88
C LEU A 314 22.80 1.99 22.52
N VAL A 315 23.73 2.78 21.99
CA VAL A 315 25.10 2.89 22.54
C VAL A 315 25.07 3.35 24.01
N LEU A 316 24.24 4.33 24.34
CA LEU A 316 24.11 4.82 25.72
C LEU A 316 23.58 3.74 26.67
N VAL A 317 22.59 2.95 26.22
CA VAL A 317 22.05 1.81 26.99
C VAL A 317 23.10 0.71 27.17
N LEU A 318 23.83 0.32 26.12
CA LEU A 318 24.91 -0.66 26.21
C LEU A 318 26.00 -0.21 27.20
N VAL A 319 26.44 1.05 27.09
CA VAL A 319 27.44 1.62 28.02
C VAL A 319 26.93 1.60 29.46
N PHE A 320 25.67 1.98 29.69
CA PHE A 320 25.06 1.92 31.02
C PHE A 320 25.01 0.50 31.57
N MET A 321 24.63 -0.48 30.75
CA MET A 321 24.55 -1.89 31.15
C MET A 321 25.92 -2.43 31.58
N VAL A 322 26.98 -2.19 30.81
CA VAL A 322 28.34 -2.58 31.18
C VAL A 322 28.84 -1.81 32.41
N ALA A 323 28.62 -0.50 32.47
CA ALA A 323 29.13 0.31 33.58
C ALA A 323 28.48 -0.06 34.93
N TYR A 324 27.16 -0.27 34.94
CA TYR A 324 26.41 -0.54 36.16
C TYR A 324 26.41 -2.03 36.53
N TYR A 325 26.15 -2.93 35.56
CA TYR A 325 26.01 -4.37 35.78
C TYR A 325 27.25 -5.20 35.42
N ARG A 326 28.31 -4.59 34.87
CA ARG A 326 29.60 -5.25 34.57
C ARG A 326 29.44 -6.50 33.70
N LEU A 327 29.81 -7.68 34.21
CA LEU A 327 29.83 -8.92 33.45
C LEU A 327 28.41 -9.40 33.06
N PRO A 328 27.43 -9.44 33.98
CA PRO A 328 26.02 -9.60 33.61
C PRO A 328 25.56 -8.59 32.55
N GLY A 329 25.96 -7.33 32.67
CA GLY A 329 25.67 -6.28 31.69
C GLY A 329 26.17 -6.64 30.29
N LEU A 330 27.45 -6.98 30.16
CA LEU A 330 28.05 -7.40 28.90
C LEU A 330 27.35 -8.64 28.30
N ILE A 331 26.91 -9.58 29.14
CA ILE A 331 26.18 -10.78 28.69
C ILE A 331 24.79 -10.41 28.16
N ALA A 332 24.10 -9.49 28.83
CA ALA A 332 22.82 -8.95 28.36
C ALA A 332 22.98 -8.22 27.03
N ASP A 333 24.07 -7.47 26.84
CA ASP A 333 24.33 -6.77 25.58
C ASP A 333 24.54 -7.73 24.40
N ILE A 334 25.23 -8.85 24.62
CA ILE A 334 25.35 -9.91 23.61
C ILE A 334 23.97 -10.50 23.28
N ALA A 335 23.13 -10.73 24.30
CA ALA A 335 21.76 -11.20 24.08
C ALA A 335 20.90 -10.16 23.37
N LEU A 336 21.12 -8.86 23.61
CA LEU A 336 20.43 -7.75 22.95
C LEU A 336 20.80 -7.63 21.46
N LEU A 337 22.06 -7.91 21.10
CA LEU A 337 22.47 -8.01 19.70
C LEU A 337 21.76 -9.16 18.98
N LEU A 338 21.66 -10.34 19.62
CA LEU A 338 20.88 -11.46 19.08
C LEU A 338 19.40 -11.10 18.96
N TYR A 339 18.84 -10.40 19.95
CA TYR A 339 17.48 -9.87 19.90
C TYR A 339 17.25 -8.99 18.68
N ALA A 340 18.14 -8.03 18.40
CA ALA A 340 18.02 -7.16 17.25
C ALA A 340 18.05 -7.96 15.93
N ILE A 341 18.95 -8.93 15.81
CA ILE A 341 19.06 -9.80 14.62
C ILE A 341 17.80 -10.66 14.45
N PHE A 342 17.33 -11.31 15.50
CA PHE A 342 16.15 -12.18 15.44
C PHE A 342 14.88 -11.38 15.14
N THR A 343 14.75 -10.19 15.72
CA THR A 343 13.59 -9.31 15.49
C THR A 343 13.57 -8.80 14.05
N TYR A 344 14.73 -8.38 13.53
CA TYR A 344 14.81 -7.96 12.13
C TYR A 344 14.54 -9.13 11.17
N ALA A 345 15.08 -10.31 11.43
CA ALA A 345 14.78 -11.51 10.64
C ALA A 345 13.29 -11.89 10.68
N ALA A 346 12.63 -11.74 11.84
CA ALA A 346 11.20 -11.98 11.98
C ALA A 346 10.37 -10.98 11.17
N PHE A 347 10.74 -9.69 11.16
CA PHE A 347 10.05 -8.70 10.33
C PHE A 347 10.10 -9.09 8.84
N LEU A 348 11.26 -9.55 8.36
CA LEU A 348 11.40 -10.01 6.99
C LEU A 348 10.59 -11.28 6.71
N LEU A 349 10.60 -12.24 7.64
CA LEU A 349 9.89 -13.52 7.48
C LEU A 349 8.36 -13.33 7.46
N PHE A 350 7.83 -12.45 8.31
CA PHE A 350 6.40 -12.15 8.38
C PHE A 350 5.96 -11.10 7.35
N GLY A 351 6.87 -10.60 6.51
CA GLY A 351 6.57 -9.62 5.47
C GLY A 351 6.09 -8.27 6.03
N VAL A 352 6.56 -7.90 7.23
CA VAL A 352 6.20 -6.65 7.92
C VAL A 352 6.79 -5.47 7.14
N THR A 353 5.95 -4.49 6.82
CA THR A 353 6.37 -3.25 6.19
C THR A 353 7.02 -2.34 7.23
N LEU A 354 8.30 -2.00 7.03
CA LEU A 354 9.04 -1.10 7.90
C LEU A 354 8.60 0.35 7.64
N THR A 355 8.00 0.99 8.63
CA THR A 355 7.54 2.39 8.57
C THR A 355 8.27 3.23 9.61
N LEU A 356 8.13 4.56 9.59
CA LEU A 356 8.77 5.41 10.60
C LEU A 356 8.25 5.10 12.03
N PRO A 357 6.92 4.94 12.24
CA PRO A 357 6.41 4.43 13.52
C PRO A 357 6.92 3.01 13.80
N GLY A 358 7.00 2.13 12.79
CA GLY A 358 7.54 0.78 12.95
C GLY A 358 8.98 0.76 13.49
N ILE A 359 9.83 1.67 13.01
CA ILE A 359 11.20 1.88 13.51
C ILE A 359 11.17 2.38 14.96
N ALA A 360 10.29 3.34 15.29
CA ALA A 360 10.12 3.79 16.67
C ALA A 360 9.68 2.66 17.61
N GLY A 361 8.77 1.79 17.16
CA GLY A 361 8.36 0.59 17.89
C GLY A 361 9.50 -0.40 18.09
N PHE A 362 10.36 -0.58 17.08
CA PHE A 362 11.57 -1.39 17.22
C PHE A 362 12.55 -0.80 18.25
N ILE A 363 12.81 0.51 18.20
CA ILE A 363 13.67 1.21 19.17
C ILE A 363 13.08 1.12 20.59
N LEU A 364 11.77 1.32 20.75
CA LEU A 364 11.09 1.15 22.03
C LEU A 364 11.24 -0.27 22.57
N SER A 365 11.14 -1.27 21.69
CA SER A 365 11.28 -2.68 22.05
C SER A 365 12.69 -3.03 22.53
N ILE A 366 13.74 -2.37 22.01
CA ILE A 366 15.11 -2.49 22.54
C ILE A 366 15.16 -2.07 24.00
N GLY A 367 14.54 -0.95 24.37
CA GLY A 367 14.48 -0.47 25.76
C GLY A 367 13.79 -1.48 26.69
N MET A 368 12.65 -2.02 26.26
CA MET A 368 11.92 -3.06 27.02
C MET A 368 12.70 -4.38 27.10
N ALA A 369 13.46 -4.75 26.07
CA ALA A 369 14.30 -5.96 26.10
C ALA A 369 15.42 -5.88 27.14
N VAL A 370 15.94 -4.67 27.40
CA VAL A 370 16.95 -4.44 28.44
C VAL A 370 16.33 -4.46 29.84
N ASP A 371 15.11 -3.96 30.00
CA ASP A 371 14.39 -3.93 31.29
C ASP A 371 14.22 -5.34 31.91
N ALA A 372 13.88 -6.34 31.09
CA ALA A 372 13.81 -7.73 31.55
C ALA A 372 15.14 -8.23 32.14
N ASN A 373 16.28 -7.88 31.51
CA ASN A 373 17.60 -8.25 32.01
C ASN A 373 17.95 -7.49 33.30
N VAL A 374 17.59 -6.20 33.40
CA VAL A 374 17.76 -5.40 34.61
C VAL A 374 17.03 -6.04 35.79
N LEU A 375 15.77 -6.44 35.62
CA LEU A 375 14.98 -7.09 36.67
C LEU A 375 15.64 -8.40 37.14
N ILE A 376 16.09 -9.24 36.21
CA ILE A 376 16.80 -10.50 36.53
C ILE A 376 18.07 -10.20 37.34
N PHE A 377 18.83 -9.18 36.96
CA PHE A 377 20.09 -8.83 37.62
C PHE A 377 19.88 -8.25 39.01
N GLU A 378 18.89 -7.39 39.21
CA GLU A 378 18.57 -6.88 40.55
C GLU A 378 18.08 -8.00 41.48
N ARG A 379 17.20 -8.90 41.00
CA ARG A 379 16.80 -10.09 41.78
C ARG A 379 18.00 -10.99 42.09
N THR A 380 18.91 -11.17 41.15
CA THR A 380 20.15 -11.94 41.37
C THR A 380 21.04 -11.26 42.43
N ARG A 381 21.16 -9.93 42.41
CA ARG A 381 21.94 -9.15 43.39
C ARG A 381 21.32 -9.19 44.78
N GLU A 382 20.00 -9.11 44.89
CA GLU A 382 19.27 -9.31 46.16
C GLU A 382 19.63 -10.67 46.78
N GLU A 383 19.59 -11.74 45.99
CA GLU A 383 19.88 -13.10 46.45
C GLU A 383 21.36 -13.31 46.80
N LEU A 384 22.28 -12.66 46.06
CA LEU A 384 23.70 -12.64 46.40
C LEU A 384 23.95 -11.91 47.73
N ARG A 385 23.30 -10.77 47.98
CA ARG A 385 23.40 -10.03 49.24
C ARG A 385 22.80 -10.79 50.42
N ALA A 386 21.78 -11.61 50.16
CA ALA A 386 21.22 -12.54 51.14
C ALA A 386 22.15 -13.73 51.48
N GLY A 387 23.36 -13.80 50.89
CA GLY A 387 24.38 -14.81 51.20
C GLY A 387 24.23 -16.13 50.42
N LYS A 388 23.35 -16.19 49.41
CA LYS A 388 23.24 -17.40 48.56
C LYS A 388 24.47 -17.53 47.64
N THR A 389 24.80 -18.77 47.29
CA THR A 389 25.87 -19.06 46.32
C THR A 389 25.54 -18.49 44.94
N LEU A 390 26.53 -17.99 44.20
CA LEU A 390 26.35 -17.39 42.86
C LEU A 390 25.43 -18.18 41.92
N TYR A 391 25.60 -19.50 41.83
CA TYR A 391 24.75 -20.35 40.98
C TYR A 391 23.27 -20.31 41.41
N ARG A 392 23.00 -20.52 42.71
CA ARG A 392 21.63 -20.46 43.26
C ARG A 392 21.02 -19.06 43.20
N SER A 393 21.82 -18.01 43.38
CA SER A 393 21.34 -16.63 43.29
C SER A 393 20.89 -16.29 41.87
N VAL A 394 21.63 -16.75 40.86
CA VAL A 394 21.26 -16.57 39.45
C VAL A 394 20.01 -17.38 39.11
N GLU A 395 19.95 -18.64 39.52
CA GLU A 395 18.77 -19.50 39.32
C GLU A 395 17.51 -18.89 39.95
N ALA A 396 17.59 -18.49 41.22
CA ALA A 396 16.50 -17.82 41.93
C ALA A 396 16.15 -16.46 41.31
N GLY A 397 17.13 -15.72 40.78
CA GLY A 397 16.92 -14.46 40.08
C GLY A 397 16.04 -14.63 38.85
N PHE A 398 16.32 -15.62 38.00
CA PHE A 398 15.49 -15.94 36.84
C PHE A 398 14.08 -16.40 37.23
N ASP A 399 13.97 -17.31 38.21
CA ASP A 399 12.68 -17.87 38.61
C ASP A 399 11.77 -16.80 39.24
N ARG A 400 12.31 -15.90 40.06
CA ARG A 400 11.55 -14.81 40.68
C ARG A 400 11.22 -13.67 39.71
N ALA A 401 12.11 -13.38 38.76
CA ALA A 401 11.87 -12.34 37.76
C ALA A 401 10.85 -12.77 36.69
N PHE A 402 10.72 -14.08 36.42
CA PHE A 402 9.88 -14.61 35.34
C PHE A 402 8.44 -14.09 35.38
N ALA A 403 7.76 -14.17 36.53
CA ALA A 403 6.36 -13.75 36.64
C ALA A 403 6.19 -12.26 36.30
N SER A 404 7.04 -11.40 36.85
CA SER A 404 6.99 -9.96 36.59
C SER A 404 7.32 -9.59 35.14
N ILE A 405 8.23 -10.31 34.50
CA ILE A 405 8.55 -10.11 33.07
C ILE A 405 7.37 -10.54 32.20
N LEU A 406 6.76 -11.68 32.52
CA LEU A 406 5.60 -12.18 31.81
C LEU A 406 4.42 -11.21 31.95
N ASP A 407 4.13 -10.71 33.15
CA ASP A 407 3.03 -9.78 33.41
C ASP A 407 3.21 -8.46 32.61
N SER A 408 4.42 -7.88 32.62
CA SER A 408 4.75 -6.67 31.85
C SER A 408 4.60 -6.87 30.33
N ASN A 409 5.07 -8.01 29.82
CA ASN A 409 4.95 -8.32 28.39
C ASN A 409 3.51 -8.62 27.97
N VAL A 410 2.74 -9.33 28.81
CA VAL A 410 1.32 -9.65 28.52
C VAL A 410 0.49 -8.38 28.48
N THR A 411 0.65 -7.46 29.42
CA THR A 411 -0.06 -6.16 29.39
C THR A 411 0.26 -5.37 28.13
N THR A 412 1.52 -5.38 27.69
CA THR A 412 1.92 -4.70 26.45
C THR A 412 1.36 -5.39 25.20
N LEU A 413 1.30 -6.74 25.19
CA LEU A 413 0.66 -7.50 24.10
C LEU A 413 -0.85 -7.23 24.01
N ILE A 414 -1.54 -7.03 25.13
CA ILE A 414 -2.95 -6.62 25.16
C ILE A 414 -3.12 -5.25 24.48
N ALA A 415 -2.24 -4.29 24.79
CA ALA A 415 -2.24 -2.99 24.12
C ALA A 415 -1.98 -3.12 22.60
N CYS A 416 -1.03 -3.98 22.20
CA CYS A 416 -0.78 -4.25 20.78
C CYS A 416 -2.00 -4.87 20.09
N ALA A 417 -2.72 -5.78 20.74
CA ALA A 417 -3.94 -6.38 20.19
C ALA A 417 -5.04 -5.32 19.96
N ALA A 418 -5.22 -4.39 20.90
CA ALA A 418 -6.15 -3.27 20.74
C ALA A 418 -5.74 -2.33 19.60
N LEU A 419 -4.45 -1.96 19.52
CA LEU A 419 -3.92 -1.14 18.43
C LEU A 419 -4.02 -1.83 17.06
N PHE A 420 -3.88 -3.16 17.01
CA PHE A 420 -4.02 -3.92 15.77
C PHE A 420 -5.47 -4.03 15.30
N ALA A 421 -6.41 -4.19 16.24
CA ALA A 421 -7.83 -4.34 15.94
C ALA A 421 -8.50 -3.00 15.57
N LEU A 422 -8.12 -1.91 16.25
CA LEU A 422 -8.76 -0.60 16.10
C LEU A 422 -7.93 0.40 15.29
N GLY A 423 -6.62 0.15 15.14
CA GLY A 423 -5.72 1.05 14.41
C GLY A 423 -5.75 0.82 12.90
N THR A 424 -5.49 1.89 12.16
CA THR A 424 -5.39 1.88 10.69
C THR A 424 -3.99 2.28 10.23
N GLY A 425 -3.63 1.88 9.01
CA GLY A 425 -2.36 2.26 8.36
C GLY A 425 -1.13 2.02 9.24
N PHE A 426 -0.41 3.09 9.58
CA PHE A 426 0.86 3.02 10.32
C PHE A 426 0.73 2.53 11.77
N VAL A 427 -0.40 2.78 12.43
CA VAL A 427 -0.62 2.35 13.83
C VAL A 427 -0.68 0.83 13.92
N ARG A 428 -1.32 0.18 12.93
CA ARG A 428 -1.38 -1.28 12.84
C ARG A 428 0.01 -1.88 12.59
N GLY A 429 0.82 -1.23 11.75
CA GLY A 429 2.23 -1.62 11.53
C GLY A 429 3.07 -1.53 12.80
N PHE A 430 2.94 -0.43 13.55
CA PHE A 430 3.58 -0.26 14.86
C PHE A 430 3.18 -1.34 15.87
N ALA A 431 1.89 -1.70 15.94
CA ALA A 431 1.41 -2.74 16.84
C ALA A 431 2.04 -4.11 16.55
N VAL A 432 2.19 -4.46 15.26
CA VAL A 432 2.82 -5.72 14.84
C VAL A 432 4.32 -5.74 15.16
N THR A 433 5.04 -4.66 14.86
CA THR A 433 6.49 -4.59 15.14
C THR A 433 6.77 -4.69 16.64
N LEU A 434 5.95 -4.02 17.46
CA LEU A 434 6.05 -4.06 18.91
C LEU A 434 5.72 -5.46 19.47
N ALA A 435 4.66 -6.11 19.00
CA ALA A 435 4.26 -7.45 19.45
C ALA A 435 5.33 -8.51 19.15
N ILE A 436 5.90 -8.50 17.94
CA ILE A 436 7.02 -9.38 17.55
C ILE A 436 8.23 -9.09 18.43
N GLY A 437 8.55 -7.80 18.64
CA GLY A 437 9.63 -7.37 19.51
C GLY A 437 9.50 -7.91 20.93
N ILE A 438 8.30 -7.87 21.53
CA ILE A 438 8.06 -8.39 22.88
C ILE A 438 8.23 -9.91 22.95
N GLY A 439 7.72 -10.64 21.96
CA GLY A 439 7.89 -12.10 21.93
C GLY A 439 9.36 -12.52 21.88
N ILE A 440 10.15 -11.85 21.04
CA ILE A 440 11.57 -12.15 20.87
C ILE A 440 12.40 -11.64 22.05
N SER A 441 12.03 -10.50 22.66
CA SER A 441 12.71 -9.99 23.86
C SER A 441 12.55 -10.96 25.02
N MET A 442 11.35 -11.51 25.22
CA MET A 442 11.10 -12.51 26.26
C MET A 442 11.91 -13.79 26.02
N PHE A 443 11.96 -14.27 24.77
CA PHE A 443 12.78 -15.43 24.40
C PHE A 443 14.27 -15.18 24.67
N THR A 444 14.80 -14.05 24.25
CA THR A 444 16.23 -13.72 24.40
C THR A 444 16.63 -13.49 25.85
N ALA A 445 15.79 -12.82 26.66
CA ALA A 445 16.04 -12.64 28.08
C ALA A 445 16.00 -13.97 28.85
N LEU A 446 14.98 -14.80 28.64
CA LEU A 446 14.79 -16.02 29.43
C LEU A 446 15.64 -17.21 28.95
N THR A 447 16.01 -17.22 27.68
CA THR A 447 16.75 -18.34 27.06
C THR A 447 18.21 -17.97 26.79
N CYS A 448 18.46 -16.92 26.00
CA CYS A 448 19.82 -16.57 25.59
C CYS A 448 20.64 -16.01 26.76
N SER A 449 20.13 -14.98 27.44
CA SER A 449 20.80 -14.37 28.60
C SER A 449 21.02 -15.39 29.71
N ARG A 450 20.00 -16.21 30.03
CA ARG A 450 20.13 -17.35 30.97
C ARG A 450 21.24 -18.32 30.57
N THR A 451 21.26 -18.77 29.32
CA THR A 451 22.24 -19.74 28.82
C THR A 451 23.66 -19.16 28.88
N PHE A 452 23.83 -17.92 28.46
CA PHE A 452 25.13 -17.24 28.50
C PHE A 452 25.61 -17.00 29.93
N LEU A 453 24.72 -16.63 30.86
CA LEU A 453 25.08 -16.40 32.25
C LEU A 453 25.52 -17.69 32.95
N PHE A 454 24.78 -18.79 32.77
CA PHE A 454 25.19 -20.10 33.31
C PHE A 454 26.46 -20.64 32.65
N TYR A 455 26.65 -20.37 31.35
CA TYR A 455 27.91 -20.69 30.68
C TYR A 455 29.08 -19.88 31.24
N ALA A 456 28.91 -18.57 31.46
CA ALA A 456 29.93 -17.71 32.05
C ALA A 456 30.32 -18.15 33.47
N ILE A 457 29.35 -18.52 34.31
CA ILE A 457 29.59 -19.01 35.68
C ILE A 457 30.36 -20.35 35.68
N SER A 458 30.24 -21.14 34.62
CA SER A 458 30.99 -22.39 34.48
C SER A 458 32.49 -22.17 34.24
N ILE A 459 32.89 -20.98 33.77
CA ILE A 459 34.28 -20.62 33.53
C ILE A 459 34.92 -20.14 34.85
N PRO A 460 35.99 -20.79 35.35
CA PRO A 460 36.57 -20.48 36.66
C PRO A 460 37.03 -19.03 36.83
N SER A 461 37.51 -18.38 35.76
CA SER A 461 37.98 -16.98 35.79
C SER A 461 36.86 -15.97 35.97
N LEU A 462 35.63 -16.30 35.51
CA LEU A 462 34.47 -15.40 35.52
C LEU A 462 33.55 -15.63 36.73
N ARG A 463 33.78 -16.68 37.53
CA ARG A 463 32.94 -17.08 38.66
C ARG A 463 33.04 -16.16 39.90
N ARG A 464 33.78 -15.06 39.85
CA ARG A 464 34.00 -14.25 41.07
C ARG A 464 32.77 -13.36 41.38
N PRO A 465 32.17 -13.42 42.59
CA PRO A 465 30.94 -12.69 42.91
C PRO A 465 30.99 -11.16 42.71
N HIS A 466 32.17 -10.55 42.78
CA HIS A 466 32.36 -9.10 42.59
C HIS A 466 32.11 -8.61 41.15
N TRP A 467 32.10 -9.51 40.15
CA TRP A 467 31.70 -9.17 38.78
C TRP A 467 30.19 -9.07 38.64
N PHE A 468 29.42 -9.63 39.57
CA PHE A 468 27.95 -9.70 39.54
C PHE A 468 27.30 -8.70 40.51
N CYS A 469 27.94 -8.43 41.67
CA CYS A 469 27.51 -7.36 42.56
C CYS A 469 28.72 -6.60 43.14
N PRO A 470 28.88 -5.30 42.85
CA PRO A 470 29.89 -4.50 43.53
C PRO A 470 29.54 -4.35 45.02
N LYS A 471 30.56 -4.35 45.88
CA LYS A 471 30.47 -4.23 47.37
C LYS A 471 29.86 -5.42 48.14
N LEU A 472 29.89 -6.64 47.60
CA LEU A 472 29.72 -7.82 48.44
C LEU A 472 30.91 -7.89 49.41
N GLU A 473 30.68 -7.73 50.71
CA GLU A 473 31.68 -8.05 51.73
C GLU A 473 32.12 -9.50 51.51
N SER A 474 33.43 -9.72 51.39
CA SER A 474 33.96 -11.06 51.19
C SER A 474 33.66 -11.87 52.44
N VAL A 475 32.58 -12.65 52.42
CA VAL A 475 32.39 -13.72 53.40
C VAL A 475 33.55 -14.69 53.17
N ARG A 476 34.47 -14.71 54.13
CA ARG A 476 35.63 -15.60 54.18
C ARG A 476 35.21 -17.06 54.25
#